data_AF-A0A2E8S5B3-F1
#
_entry.id   AF-A0A2E8S5B3-F1
#
_cell.length_a   1.000
_cell.length_b   1.000
_cell.length_c   1.000
_cell.angle_alpha   90.00
_cell.angle_beta   90.00
_cell.angle_gamma   90.00
#
_symmetry.space_group_name_H-M   'P 1'
#
loop_
_entity.id
_entity.type
_entity.pdbx_description
1 polymer ?
#
loop_
_entity_poly.entity_id
_entity_poly.type
_entity_poly.pdbx_seq_one_letter_code
_entity_poly.pdbx_strand_id
1 'polypeptide(L)'
;MSAWFIQYALRTILPSGAGIKGVEETNLAAFLRQYRREAPPLMRLGLWLTTWIYLWSPILTIYVPLPLFFLPRSLREKHAFRAATHRWYLMRQSMLMLKMVAGLCWGQDQEVRSGLGVPLLEGDPGTFQGDS
;
A
#
# COMPACT_ATOMS: atom_id res chain seq x y z
N MET A 1 -3.79 -16.40 -4.16
CA MET A 1 -2.38 -16.01 -4.35
C MET A 1 -2.14 -14.49 -4.42
N SER A 2 -2.90 -13.70 -5.20
CA SER A 2 -2.64 -12.25 -5.37
C SER A 2 -2.68 -11.40 -4.09
N ALA A 3 -3.50 -11.77 -3.09
CA ALA A 3 -3.65 -10.98 -1.86
C ALA A 3 -2.36 -10.87 -1.03
N TRP A 4 -1.52 -11.92 -1.06
CA TRP A 4 -0.28 -11.95 -0.30
C TRP A 4 0.74 -10.94 -0.85
N PHE A 5 0.89 -10.86 -2.17
CA PHE A 5 1.80 -9.90 -2.81
C PHE A 5 1.40 -8.45 -2.56
N ILE A 6 0.09 -8.17 -2.60
CA ILE A 6 -0.44 -6.83 -2.30
C ILE A 6 -0.14 -6.47 -0.85
N GLN A 7 -0.41 -7.38 0.10
CA GLN A 7 -0.06 -7.16 1.50
C GLN A 7 1.44 -6.90 1.67
N TYR A 8 2.29 -7.72 1.05
CA TYR A 8 3.74 -7.56 1.13
C TYR A 8 4.21 -6.20 0.60
N ALA A 9 3.68 -5.76 -0.54
CA ALA A 9 3.99 -4.45 -1.10
C ALA A 9 3.57 -3.30 -0.18
N LEU A 10 2.34 -3.34 0.36
CA LEU A 10 1.82 -2.28 1.25
C LEU A 10 2.62 -2.19 2.55
N ARG A 11 3.00 -3.33 3.15
CA ARG A 11 3.86 -3.37 4.35
C ARG A 11 5.24 -2.77 4.12
N THR A 12 5.78 -2.91 2.92
CA THR A 12 7.08 -2.34 2.57
C THR A 12 7.02 -0.82 2.41
N ILE A 13 5.85 -0.29 2.05
CA ILE A 13 5.64 1.14 1.80
C ILE A 13 5.31 1.93 3.07
N LEU A 14 4.55 1.33 3.99
CA LEU A 14 4.24 1.87 5.32
C LEU A 14 4.70 0.89 6.41
N PRO A 15 6.02 0.79 6.64
CA PRO A 15 6.55 -0.02 7.74
C PRO A 15 6.22 0.63 9.10
N SER A 16 6.27 -0.18 10.15
CA SER A 16 6.24 0.31 11.54
C SER A 16 7.49 1.13 11.87
N GLY A 17 7.32 2.29 12.50
CA GLY A 17 8.44 3.19 12.79
C GLY A 17 8.05 4.41 13.63
N ALA A 18 9.01 4.90 14.44
CA ALA A 18 8.89 6.12 15.25
C ALA A 18 7.67 6.17 16.22
N GLY A 19 7.29 5.02 16.79
CA GLY A 19 6.17 4.93 17.74
C GLY A 19 4.78 4.94 17.09
N ILE A 20 4.73 4.91 15.76
CA ILE A 20 3.49 4.91 14.98
C ILE A 20 3.31 3.53 14.35
N LYS A 21 2.09 2.99 14.45
CA LYS A 21 1.72 1.68 13.89
C LYS A 21 1.99 1.62 12.39
N GLY A 22 2.67 0.56 11.97
CA GLY A 22 2.80 0.23 10.55
C GLY A 22 1.47 -0.27 9.98
N VAL A 23 1.34 -0.31 8.65
CA VAL A 23 0.11 -0.81 8.00
C VAL A 23 -0.13 -2.31 8.24
N GLU A 24 0.87 -3.03 8.77
CA GLU A 24 0.73 -4.43 9.18
C GLU A 24 0.04 -4.61 10.53
N GLU A 25 0.09 -3.58 11.37
CA GLU A 25 -0.53 -3.57 12.70
C GLU A 25 -1.97 -3.04 12.67
N THR A 26 -2.43 -2.56 11.51
CA THR A 26 -3.82 -2.19 11.27
C THR A 26 -4.62 -3.37 10.70
N ASN A 27 -5.93 -3.20 10.53
CA ASN A 27 -6.82 -4.24 10.01
C ASN A 27 -6.73 -4.42 8.47
N LEU A 28 -5.51 -4.52 7.94
CA LEU A 28 -5.19 -4.60 6.50
C LEU A 28 -5.92 -5.75 5.79
N ALA A 29 -6.08 -6.89 6.45
CA ALA A 29 -6.77 -8.03 5.88
C ALA A 29 -8.29 -7.78 5.72
N ALA A 30 -8.93 -7.11 6.68
CA ALA A 30 -10.33 -6.70 6.55
C ALA A 30 -10.48 -5.62 5.48
N PHE A 31 -9.60 -4.60 5.49
CA PHE A 31 -9.60 -3.54 4.48
C PHE A 31 -9.47 -4.10 3.06
N LEU A 32 -8.54 -5.01 2.80
CA LEU A 32 -8.37 -5.59 1.46
C LEU A 32 -9.55 -6.47 1.03
N ARG A 33 -10.30 -7.06 1.97
CA ARG A 33 -11.55 -7.78 1.67
C ARG A 33 -12.65 -6.81 1.27
N GLN A 34 -12.81 -5.72 2.03
CA GLN A 34 -13.77 -4.66 1.73
C GLN A 34 -13.44 -3.96 0.40
N TYR A 35 -12.18 -3.57 0.22
CA TYR A 35 -11.67 -2.98 -1.02
C TYR A 35 -11.93 -3.87 -2.23
N ARG A 36 -11.80 -5.19 -2.10
CA ARG A 36 -12.11 -6.11 -3.21
C ARG A 36 -13.60 -6.13 -3.56
N ARG A 37 -14.47 -5.96 -2.56
CA ARG A 37 -15.93 -5.98 -2.71
C ARG A 37 -16.46 -4.67 -3.30
N GLU A 38 -15.92 -3.54 -2.83
CA GLU A 38 -16.47 -2.20 -3.11
C GLU A 38 -15.68 -1.41 -4.16
N ALA A 39 -14.39 -1.68 -4.36
CA ALA A 39 -13.60 -0.89 -5.30
C ALA A 39 -14.01 -1.18 -6.77
N PRO A 40 -14.08 -0.14 -7.62
CA PRO A 40 -14.30 -0.28 -9.05
C PRO A 40 -13.30 -1.26 -9.69
N PRO A 41 -13.71 -2.00 -10.75
CA PRO A 41 -12.84 -2.97 -11.41
C PRO A 41 -11.50 -2.38 -11.87
N LEU A 42 -11.52 -1.13 -12.35
CA LEU A 42 -10.33 -0.41 -12.80
C LEU A 42 -9.34 -0.15 -11.65
N MET A 43 -9.82 0.20 -10.46
CA MET A 43 -8.97 0.40 -9.28
C MET A 43 -8.35 -0.93 -8.81
N ARG A 44 -9.11 -2.02 -8.86
CA ARG A 44 -8.61 -3.36 -8.53
C ARG A 44 -7.50 -3.79 -9.49
N LEU A 45 -7.68 -3.54 -10.79
CA LEU A 45 -6.67 -3.79 -11.82
C LEU A 45 -5.43 -2.90 -11.60
N GLY A 46 -5.64 -1.62 -11.32
CA GLY A 46 -4.57 -0.68 -10.99
C GLY A 46 -3.73 -1.14 -9.82
N LEU A 47 -4.35 -1.50 -8.68
CA LEU A 47 -3.64 -2.02 -7.52
C LEU A 47 -2.86 -3.31 -7.83
N TRP A 48 -3.44 -4.21 -8.62
CA TRP A 48 -2.77 -5.44 -9.02
C TRP A 48 -1.55 -5.16 -9.91
N LEU A 49 -1.69 -4.31 -10.92
CA LEU A 49 -0.60 -3.91 -11.83
C LEU A 49 0.54 -3.22 -11.07
N THR A 50 0.21 -2.23 -10.23
CA THR A 50 1.23 -1.46 -9.49
C THR A 50 1.97 -2.32 -8.47
N THR A 51 1.28 -3.30 -7.86
CA THR A 51 1.92 -4.31 -7.00
C THR A 51 2.98 -5.09 -7.78
N TRP A 52 2.63 -5.62 -8.96
CA TRP A 52 3.59 -6.35 -9.78
C TRP A 52 4.75 -5.48 -10.26
N ILE A 53 4.46 -4.28 -10.75
CA ILE A 53 5.50 -3.31 -11.14
C ILE A 53 6.46 -3.08 -9.96
N TYR A 54 5.94 -2.86 -8.76
CA TYR A 54 6.75 -2.64 -7.58
C TYR A 54 7.59 -3.87 -7.19
N LEU A 55 7.02 -5.08 -7.23
CA LEU A 55 7.76 -6.31 -6.88
C LEU A 55 8.93 -6.61 -7.82
N TRP A 56 8.79 -6.31 -9.11
CA TRP A 56 9.81 -6.53 -10.14
C TRP A 56 10.74 -5.33 -10.37
N SER A 57 10.34 -4.15 -9.88
CA SER A 57 11.13 -2.93 -10.02
C SER A 57 12.52 -2.89 -9.35
N PRO A 58 12.91 -3.76 -8.38
CA PRO A 58 14.28 -3.81 -7.89
C PRO A 58 15.32 -4.00 -9.00
N ILE A 59 14.97 -4.73 -10.07
CA ILE A 59 15.82 -4.95 -11.25
C ILE A 59 16.19 -3.61 -11.91
N LEU A 60 15.26 -2.67 -11.94
CA LEU A 60 15.41 -1.39 -12.61
C LEU A 60 15.92 -0.26 -11.69
N THR A 61 15.64 -0.36 -10.40
CA THR A 61 15.91 0.72 -9.42
C THR A 61 17.22 0.52 -8.65
N ILE A 62 17.56 -0.73 -8.31
CA ILE A 62 18.77 -1.06 -7.56
C ILE A 62 19.69 -2.01 -8.33
N TYR A 63 19.35 -2.38 -9.57
CA TYR A 63 20.12 -3.28 -10.44
C TYR A 63 20.37 -4.65 -9.82
N VAL A 64 19.48 -5.09 -8.93
CA VAL A 64 19.52 -6.42 -8.31
C VAL A 64 18.52 -7.31 -9.03
N PRO A 65 18.95 -8.43 -9.64
CA PRO A 65 18.06 -9.33 -10.38
C PRO A 65 17.18 -10.20 -9.48
N LEU A 66 16.99 -9.79 -8.21
CA LEU A 66 16.13 -10.47 -7.26
C LEU A 66 14.86 -9.64 -7.05
N PRO A 67 13.69 -10.29 -7.03
CA PRO A 67 12.45 -9.61 -6.72
C PRO A 67 12.41 -9.24 -5.23
N LEU A 68 11.60 -8.23 -4.90
CA LEU A 68 11.59 -7.53 -3.61
C LEU A 68 11.47 -8.44 -2.37
N PHE A 69 10.89 -9.62 -2.51
CA PHE A 69 10.72 -10.60 -1.43
C PHE A 69 12.01 -11.30 -0.99
N PHE A 70 13.04 -11.34 -1.84
CA PHE A 70 14.34 -11.90 -1.47
C PHE A 70 15.33 -10.85 -0.97
N LEU A 71 14.96 -9.57 -0.94
CA LEU A 71 15.88 -8.50 -0.55
C LEU A 71 15.95 -8.32 0.97
N PRO A 72 17.17 -8.14 1.54
CA PRO A 72 17.32 -7.74 2.93
C PRO A 72 16.70 -6.36 3.19
N ARG A 73 16.32 -6.10 4.46
CA ARG A 73 15.62 -4.86 4.87
C ARG A 73 16.29 -3.58 4.38
N SER A 74 17.62 -3.48 4.49
CA SER A 74 18.39 -2.32 4.05
C SER A 74 18.30 -2.07 2.53
N LEU A 75 18.20 -3.11 1.71
CA LEU A 75 18.00 -2.97 0.26
C LEU A 75 16.54 -2.65 -0.09
N ARG A 76 15.57 -3.14 0.70
CA ARG A 76 14.15 -2.79 0.53
C ARG A 76 13.90 -1.31 0.80
N GLU A 77 14.51 -0.73 1.83
CA GLU A 77 14.41 0.70 2.15
C GLU A 77 15.05 1.56 1.04
N LYS A 78 16.25 1.19 0.58
CA LYS A 78 16.90 1.84 -0.57
C LYS A 78 16.05 1.75 -1.84
N HIS A 79 15.46 0.60 -2.10
CA HIS A 79 14.55 0.38 -3.22
C HIS A 79 13.33 1.29 -3.13
N ALA A 80 12.65 1.33 -1.98
CA ALA A 80 11.49 2.20 -1.76
C ALA A 80 11.84 3.67 -2.00
N PHE A 81 12.96 4.15 -1.46
CA PHE A 81 13.42 5.53 -1.68
C PHE A 81 13.68 5.82 -3.17
N ARG A 82 14.37 4.92 -3.87
CA ARG A 82 14.66 5.07 -5.31
C ARG A 82 13.43 4.95 -6.19
N ALA A 83 12.48 4.07 -5.86
CA ALA A 83 11.24 3.93 -6.60
C ALA A 83 10.39 5.20 -6.52
N ALA A 84 10.37 5.87 -5.36
CA ALA A 84 9.64 7.12 -5.14
C ALA A 84 10.23 8.29 -5.95
N THR A 85 11.53 8.29 -6.14
CA THR A 85 12.29 9.35 -6.80
C THR A 85 12.71 8.99 -8.23
N HIS A 86 12.24 7.86 -8.76
CA HIS A 86 12.67 7.35 -10.05
C HIS A 86 12.23 8.27 -11.20
N ARG A 87 13.08 8.42 -12.22
CA ARG A 87 12.76 9.23 -13.41
C ARG A 87 11.56 8.71 -14.21
N TRP A 88 11.28 7.42 -14.14
CA TRP A 88 10.15 6.82 -14.87
C TRP A 88 8.84 7.14 -14.18
N TYR A 89 7.97 7.84 -14.90
CA TYR A 89 6.66 8.25 -14.43
C TYR A 89 5.83 7.07 -13.92
N LEU A 90 5.81 5.95 -14.67
CA LEU A 90 5.09 4.74 -14.27
C LEU A 90 5.52 4.19 -12.91
N MET A 91 6.81 4.31 -12.55
CA MET A 91 7.31 3.86 -11.26
C MET A 91 6.75 4.75 -10.13
N ARG A 92 6.85 6.07 -10.30
CA ARG A 92 6.33 7.04 -9.34
C ARG A 92 4.82 6.93 -9.18
N GLN A 93 4.10 6.77 -10.29
CA GLN A 93 2.65 6.57 -10.30
C GLN A 93 2.25 5.27 -9.60
N SER A 94 3.01 4.19 -9.82
CA SER A 94 2.79 2.92 -9.11
C SER A 94 2.98 3.09 -7.60
N MET A 95 4.04 3.80 -7.20
CA MET A 95 4.31 4.06 -5.80
C MET A 95 3.26 4.97 -5.16
N LEU A 96 2.75 5.98 -5.89
CA LEU A 96 1.65 6.82 -5.46
C LEU A 96 0.39 5.99 -5.23
N MET A 97 0.00 5.15 -6.19
CA MET A 97 -1.18 4.29 -6.08
C MET A 97 -1.10 3.37 -4.85
N LEU A 98 0.05 2.73 -4.64
CA LEU A 98 0.24 1.85 -3.48
C LEU A 98 0.22 2.63 -2.16
N LYS A 99 0.85 3.82 -2.10
CA LYS A 99 0.78 4.71 -0.94
C LYS A 99 -0.65 5.17 -0.65
N MET A 100 -1.42 5.50 -1.67
CA MET A 100 -2.81 5.90 -1.51
C MET A 100 -3.64 4.78 -0.88
N VAL A 101 -3.53 3.56 -1.39
CA VAL A 101 -4.27 2.40 -0.84
C VAL A 101 -3.81 2.06 0.58
N ALA A 102 -2.50 2.08 0.83
CA ALA A 102 -1.96 1.87 2.18
C ALA A 102 -2.40 2.97 3.14
N GLY A 103 -2.40 4.23 2.69
CA GLY A 103 -2.83 5.39 3.46
C GLY A 103 -4.32 5.39 3.78
N LEU A 104 -5.18 4.90 2.87
CA LEU A 104 -6.60 4.70 3.14
C LEU A 104 -6.81 3.67 4.26
N CYS A 105 -6.11 2.53 4.19
CA CYS A 105 -6.16 1.52 5.23
C CYS A 105 -5.63 2.04 6.58
N TRP A 106 -4.52 2.76 6.54
CA TRP A 106 -3.83 3.28 7.72
C TRP A 106 -4.62 4.42 8.38
N GLY A 107 -5.20 5.32 7.59
CA GLY A 107 -5.99 6.45 8.06
C GLY A 107 -7.40 6.10 8.57
N GLN A 108 -7.88 4.88 8.31
CA GLN A 108 -9.10 4.33 8.92
C GLN A 108 -8.88 3.77 10.33
N ASP A 109 -7.63 3.49 10.71
CA ASP A 109 -7.32 2.91 12.01
C ASP A 109 -7.47 3.95 13.13
N GLN A 110 -8.22 3.62 14.18
CA GLN A 110 -8.54 4.55 15.27
C GLN A 110 -7.31 4.91 16.10
N GLU A 111 -6.40 3.97 16.34
CA GLU A 111 -5.21 4.22 17.14
C GLU A 111 -4.25 5.14 16.39
N VAL A 112 -4.07 4.91 15.09
CA VAL A 112 -3.31 5.82 14.22
C VAL A 112 -3.88 7.24 14.26
N ARG A 113 -5.20 7.40 14.10
CA ARG A 113 -5.83 8.73 14.12
C ARG A 113 -5.69 9.42 15.47
N SER A 114 -5.83 8.66 16.56
CA SER A 114 -5.65 9.20 17.92
C SER A 114 -4.22 9.68 18.16
N GLY A 115 -3.21 8.96 17.65
CA GLY A 115 -1.81 9.37 17.72
C GLY A 115 -1.50 10.63 16.90
N LEU A 116 -2.28 10.90 15.85
CA LEU A 116 -2.16 12.11 15.02
C LEU A 116 -3.02 13.28 15.51
N GLY A 117 -3.83 13.10 16.56
CA GLY A 117 -4.77 14.13 17.04
C GLY A 117 -5.93 14.42 16.08
N VAL A 118 -6.26 13.48 15.18
CA VAL A 118 -7.34 13.61 14.21
C VAL A 118 -8.62 12.99 14.78
N PRO A 119 -9.81 13.63 14.62
CA PRO A 119 -11.06 13.05 15.10
C PRO A 119 -11.30 11.66 14.50
N LEU A 120 -11.85 10.77 15.31
CA LEU A 120 -12.19 9.41 14.89
C LEU A 120 -13.19 9.45 13.73
N LEU A 121 -13.07 8.50 12.82
CA LEU A 121 -14.05 8.35 11.76
C LEU A 121 -15.35 7.86 12.40
N GLU A 122 -16.45 8.56 12.17
CA GLU A 122 -17.79 8.05 12.49
C GLU A 122 -18.07 6.80 11.65
N GLY A 123 -18.92 5.91 12.17
CA GLY A 123 -19.31 4.70 11.46
C GLY A 123 -19.93 5.05 10.11
N ASP A 124 -19.68 4.23 9.09
CA ASP A 124 -20.22 4.45 7.75
C ASP A 124 -21.76 4.57 7.81
N PRO A 125 -22.35 5.72 7.43
CA PRO A 125 -23.79 5.92 7.45
C PRO A 125 -24.53 5.04 6.43
N GLY A 126 -23.83 4.31 5.55
CA GLY A 126 -24.43 3.36 4.61
C GLY A 126 -25.27 4.04 3.52
N THR A 127 -25.09 5.35 3.33
CA THR A 127 -25.87 6.18 2.39
C THR A 127 -25.44 6.02 0.93
N PHE A 128 -24.32 5.34 0.66
CA PHE A 128 -23.87 5.09 -0.71
C PHE A 128 -24.55 3.83 -1.27
N GLN A 129 -25.64 4.02 -2.01
CA GLN A 129 -26.24 3.00 -2.88
C GLN A 129 -25.57 3.10 -4.25
N GLY A 130 -24.62 2.21 -4.54
CA GLY A 130 -24.00 2.15 -5.85
C GLY A 130 -25.00 1.62 -6.87
N ASP A 131 -25.58 2.50 -7.70
CA ASP A 131 -26.26 2.09 -8.92
C ASP A 131 -25.21 1.42 -9.84
N SER A 132 -25.37 0.11 -9.98
CA SER A 132 -24.49 -0.81 -10.72
C SER A 132 -24.64 -0.74 -12.23
#